data_AF-A0AAD4X6N5-F1
#
_entry.id   AF-A0AAD4X6N5-F1
#
_cell.length_a   1.000
_cell.length_b   1.000
_cell.length_c   1.000
_cell.angle_alpha   90.00
_cell.angle_beta   90.00
_cell.angle_gamma   90.00
#
_symmetry.space_group_name_H-M   'P 1'
#
loop_
_entity.id
_entity.type
_entity.pdbx_description
1 polymer ?
#
loop_
_entity_poly.entity_id
_entity_poly.type
_entity_poly.pdbx_seq_one_letter_code
_entity_poly.pdbx_strand_id
1 'polypeptide(L)'
;MCGRKVTRNTRNTQGNENGEAPNFVEMMRLMTEEMTNQTANHNAPPPPPPVGNVDGHIPQGDGAQDAWLNLLEKFVRLKPPSFEGSTNSLVVDKWKEDIKKIFIAMRCTPVQRQQLAVFQLSGEARNWWKNASIGLDENTLTYAAFCERFYTRYFPAIVRHKKIKEFVDLEQVKPMLVDDYLDKYISLQCLYISWYPMNTSQLGSLRMV
;
A
#
# COMPACT_ATOMS: atom_id res chain seq x y z
N MET A 1 -72.42 6.93 -7.29
CA MET A 1 -71.35 7.06 -8.31
C MET A 1 -71.11 8.55 -8.51
N CYS A 2 -69.93 9.15 -8.59
CA CYS A 2 -68.54 8.71 -8.46
C CYS A 2 -67.76 9.99 -8.11
N GLY A 3 -66.97 9.98 -7.04
CA GLY A 3 -66.09 11.08 -6.68
C GLY A 3 -64.82 10.51 -6.11
N ARG A 4 -63.80 10.28 -6.95
CA ARG A 4 -62.45 9.94 -6.49
C ARG A 4 -61.49 11.03 -6.92
N LYS A 5 -61.13 11.83 -5.91
CA LYS A 5 -60.08 12.83 -5.92
C LYS A 5 -58.71 12.17 -6.10
N VAL A 6 -57.87 12.92 -6.81
CA VAL A 6 -56.44 12.80 -7.03
C VAL A 6 -55.69 12.36 -5.76
N THR A 7 -55.02 11.20 -5.83
CA THR A 7 -54.00 10.78 -4.87
C THR A 7 -52.68 11.50 -5.19
N ARG A 8 -52.39 12.60 -4.49
CA ARG A 8 -51.01 13.07 -4.32
C ARG A 8 -50.32 12.16 -3.32
N ASN A 9 -49.30 11.45 -3.77
CA ASN A 9 -48.45 10.63 -2.94
C ASN A 9 -47.44 11.55 -2.21
N THR A 10 -47.69 11.81 -0.93
CA THR A 10 -46.79 12.51 -0.03
C THR A 10 -45.66 11.54 0.33
N ARG A 11 -44.52 11.62 -0.37
CA ARG A 11 -43.32 10.87 0.02
C ARG A 11 -42.72 11.56 1.24
N ASN A 12 -43.04 10.99 2.40
CA ASN A 12 -42.42 11.28 3.68
C ASN A 12 -41.01 10.68 3.67
N THR A 13 -39.97 11.51 3.80
CA THR A 13 -38.62 11.05 4.17
C THR A 13 -38.04 12.10 5.10
N GLN A 14 -38.35 11.90 6.36
CA GLN A 14 -37.73 12.53 7.50
C GLN A 14 -36.35 11.89 7.66
N GLY A 15 -35.29 12.64 7.35
CA GLY A 15 -33.91 12.27 7.65
C GLY A 15 -33.39 13.24 8.70
N ASN A 16 -33.46 12.81 9.95
CA ASN A 16 -33.00 13.54 11.12
C ASN A 16 -31.46 13.63 11.12
N GLU A 17 -30.95 14.85 11.32
CA GLU A 17 -30.00 15.23 12.37
C GLU A 17 -28.78 14.34 12.65
N ASN A 18 -27.57 14.92 12.51
CA ASN A 18 -26.51 15.02 13.53
C ASN A 18 -25.10 14.97 12.92
N GLY A 19 -24.35 16.06 13.08
CA GLY A 19 -22.92 16.14 12.77
C GLY A 19 -22.08 15.42 13.82
N GLU A 20 -22.27 14.11 13.97
CA GLU A 20 -21.31 13.24 14.65
C GLU A 20 -20.23 12.82 13.64
N ALA A 21 -18.96 12.96 14.01
CA ALA A 21 -17.87 12.39 13.22
C ALA A 21 -18.11 10.87 13.08
N PRO A 22 -18.01 10.31 11.87
CA PRO A 22 -18.37 8.91 11.63
C PRO A 22 -17.56 7.97 12.53
N ASN A 23 -18.25 7.03 13.19
CA ASN A 23 -17.59 6.00 13.99
C ASN A 23 -16.63 5.18 13.11
N PHE A 24 -15.62 4.54 13.71
CA PHE A 24 -14.57 3.83 12.98
C PHE A 24 -15.09 2.78 11.97
N VAL A 25 -16.20 2.09 12.28
CA VAL A 25 -16.84 1.13 11.36
C VAL A 25 -17.43 1.84 10.14
N GLU A 26 -18.03 3.01 10.35
CA GLU A 26 -18.58 3.84 9.29
C GLU A 26 -17.49 4.51 8.45
N MET A 27 -16.37 4.91 9.08
CA MET A 27 -15.19 5.38 8.37
C MET A 27 -14.58 4.28 7.47
N MET A 28 -14.47 3.05 7.98
CA MET A 28 -14.01 1.90 7.19
C MET A 28 -14.98 1.59 6.02
N ARG A 29 -16.29 1.76 6.22
CA ARG A 29 -17.30 1.60 5.17
C ARG A 29 -17.17 2.68 4.08
N LEU A 30 -17.08 3.95 4.48
CA LEU A 30 -16.95 5.09 3.57
C LEU A 30 -15.64 5.03 2.76
N MET A 31 -14.54 4.58 3.36
CA MET A 31 -13.27 4.36 2.63
C MET A 31 -13.34 3.22 1.62
N THR A 32 -14.17 2.19 1.87
CA THR A 32 -14.34 1.04 0.96
C THR A 32 -15.23 1.39 -0.23
N GLU A 33 -16.31 2.15 -0.01
CA GLU A 33 -17.24 2.60 -1.05
C GLU A 33 -16.59 3.61 -2.02
N GLU A 34 -15.67 4.44 -1.53
CA GLU A 34 -14.93 5.38 -2.36
C GLU A 34 -13.94 4.68 -3.30
N MET A 35 -13.27 3.61 -2.86
CA MET A 35 -12.40 2.79 -3.71
C MET A 35 -13.15 2.13 -4.89
N THR A 36 -14.39 1.69 -4.68
CA THR A 36 -15.18 1.05 -5.74
C THR A 36 -15.64 2.02 -6.83
N ASN A 37 -15.91 3.28 -6.49
CA ASN A 37 -16.42 4.26 -7.46
C ASN A 37 -15.34 4.86 -8.36
N GLN A 38 -14.06 4.87 -7.95
CA GLN A 38 -12.96 5.39 -8.76
C GLN A 38 -12.52 4.41 -9.87
N THR A 39 -12.74 3.10 -9.68
CA THR A 39 -12.37 2.08 -10.69
C THR A 39 -13.38 2.00 -11.85
N ALA A 40 -14.60 2.52 -11.67
CA ALA A 40 -15.67 2.44 -12.68
C ALA A 40 -15.59 3.51 -13.78
N ASN A 41 -14.77 4.56 -13.63
CA ASN A 41 -14.89 5.78 -14.45
C ASN A 41 -13.74 6.05 -15.44
N HIS A 42 -12.77 5.14 -15.59
CA HIS A 42 -11.67 5.30 -16.55
C HIS A 42 -11.45 4.02 -17.38
N ASN A 43 -12.40 3.68 -18.25
CA ASN A 43 -12.20 2.70 -19.31
C ASN A 43 -12.86 3.17 -20.61
N ALA A 44 -12.12 3.97 -21.40
CA ALA A 44 -12.35 4.10 -22.83
C ALA A 44 -10.97 3.99 -23.53
N PRO A 45 -10.76 3.03 -24.43
CA PRO A 45 -9.48 2.89 -25.14
C PRO A 45 -9.35 3.98 -26.22
N PRO A 46 -8.16 4.59 -26.42
CA PRO A 46 -7.92 5.51 -27.53
C PRO A 46 -7.75 4.77 -28.87
N PRO A 47 -8.07 5.41 -30.01
CA PRO A 47 -7.94 4.80 -31.35
C PRO A 47 -6.48 4.63 -31.81
N PRO A 48 -6.18 3.66 -32.69
CA PRO A 48 -4.82 3.38 -33.17
C PRO A 48 -4.30 4.41 -34.21
N PRO A 49 -2.98 4.69 -34.25
CA PRO A 49 -2.37 5.56 -35.26
C PRO A 49 -2.11 4.84 -36.61
N PRO A 50 -2.01 5.58 -37.73
CA PRO A 50 -1.82 5.01 -39.06
C PRO A 50 -0.39 4.49 -39.29
N VAL A 51 -0.31 3.34 -39.97
CA VAL A 51 0.93 2.65 -40.34
C VAL A 51 1.68 3.44 -41.41
N GLY A 52 2.90 3.88 -41.08
CA GLY A 52 3.88 4.40 -42.03
C GLY A 52 5.11 3.49 -42.08
N ASN A 53 5.36 2.88 -43.23
CA ASN A 53 6.60 2.15 -43.54
C ASN A 53 7.75 3.15 -43.73
N VAL A 54 8.88 2.94 -43.07
CA VAL A 54 10.21 3.40 -43.51
C VAL A 54 11.31 2.49 -42.95
N ASP A 55 12.34 2.33 -43.78
CA ASP A 55 13.36 1.28 -43.83
C ASP A 55 14.22 1.05 -42.57
N GLY A 56 14.50 -0.22 -42.30
CA GLY A 56 15.87 -0.75 -42.34
C GLY A 56 16.97 -0.09 -41.49
N HIS A 57 16.83 -0.07 -40.17
CA HIS A 57 17.96 -0.28 -39.24
C HIS A 57 17.41 -0.72 -37.88
N ILE A 58 17.68 -1.96 -37.47
CA ILE A 58 17.41 -2.43 -36.11
C ILE A 58 18.54 -1.90 -35.22
N PRO A 59 18.31 -0.98 -34.27
CA PRO A 59 19.29 -0.72 -33.23
C PRO A 59 19.25 -1.92 -32.27
N GLN A 60 20.39 -2.59 -32.10
CA GLN A 60 20.57 -3.71 -31.20
C GLN A 60 20.03 -3.40 -29.80
N GLY A 61 19.25 -4.34 -29.25
CA GLY A 61 18.62 -4.29 -27.93
C GLY A 61 19.56 -4.43 -26.73
N ASP A 62 20.84 -4.08 -26.86
CA ASP A 62 21.87 -4.29 -25.85
C ASP A 62 21.79 -3.25 -24.70
N GLY A 63 21.38 -2.02 -25.01
CA GLY A 63 21.42 -0.91 -24.04
C GLY A 63 20.48 -1.04 -22.84
N ALA A 64 19.32 -1.69 -22.99
CA ALA A 64 18.37 -1.88 -21.89
C ALA A 64 18.82 -2.99 -20.93
N GLN A 65 19.38 -4.07 -21.49
CA GLN A 65 19.95 -5.18 -20.73
C GLN A 65 21.16 -4.70 -19.92
N ASP A 66 22.06 -3.95 -20.55
CA ASP A 66 23.26 -3.39 -19.91
C ASP A 66 22.90 -2.38 -18.81
N ALA A 67 21.88 -1.55 -19.03
CA ALA A 67 21.38 -0.62 -18.01
C ALA A 67 20.83 -1.35 -16.77
N TRP A 68 20.10 -2.45 -16.96
CA TRP A 68 19.61 -3.27 -15.86
C TRP A 68 20.74 -3.98 -15.11
N LEU A 69 21.71 -4.56 -15.82
CA LEU A 69 22.86 -5.22 -15.18
C LEU A 69 23.70 -4.25 -14.35
N ASN A 70 23.94 -3.03 -14.86
CA ASN A 70 24.62 -1.98 -14.12
C ASN A 70 23.83 -1.54 -12.86
N LEU A 71 22.51 -1.43 -12.97
CA LEU A 71 21.65 -1.14 -11.82
C LEU A 71 21.75 -2.25 -10.76
N LEU A 72 21.69 -3.51 -11.19
CA LEU A 72 21.79 -4.67 -10.30
C LEU A 72 23.16 -4.74 -9.61
N GLU A 73 24.24 -4.49 -10.34
CA GLU A 73 25.60 -4.46 -9.79
C GLU A 73 25.74 -3.40 -8.68
N LYS A 74 25.27 -2.17 -8.95
CA LYS A 74 25.23 -1.09 -7.96
C LYS A 74 24.39 -1.48 -6.75
N PHE A 75 23.26 -2.13 -6.97
CA PHE A 75 22.36 -2.56 -5.91
C PHE A 75 23.03 -3.60 -5.00
N VAL A 76 23.61 -4.65 -5.58
CA VAL A 76 24.34 -5.70 -4.84
C VAL A 76 25.52 -5.12 -4.05
N ARG A 77 26.25 -4.14 -4.62
CA ARG A 77 27.36 -3.47 -3.94
C ARG A 77 26.93 -2.73 -2.66
N LEU A 78 25.69 -2.27 -2.60
CA LEU A 78 25.11 -1.64 -1.40
C LEU A 78 24.65 -2.66 -0.34
N LYS A 79 24.86 -3.96 -0.59
CA LYS A 79 24.54 -5.08 0.30
C LYS A 79 23.12 -5.00 0.86
N PRO A 80 22.10 -5.07 -0.01
CA PRO A 80 20.72 -4.96 0.43
C PRO A 80 20.38 -6.16 1.32
N PRO A 81 19.54 -5.98 2.35
CA PRO A 81 19.13 -7.08 3.21
C PRO A 81 18.22 -8.05 2.44
N SER A 82 18.44 -9.35 2.63
CA SER A 82 17.53 -10.40 2.14
C SER A 82 16.36 -10.59 3.10
N PHE A 83 15.20 -10.99 2.59
CA PHE A 83 14.03 -11.33 3.40
C PHE A 83 13.56 -12.75 3.12
N GLU A 84 13.66 -13.61 4.14
CA GLU A 84 13.34 -15.03 4.02
C GLU A 84 11.85 -15.35 4.24
N GLY A 85 11.11 -14.40 4.83
CA GLY A 85 9.74 -14.60 5.32
C GLY A 85 9.72 -14.56 6.84
N SER A 86 9.07 -13.55 7.41
CA SER A 86 8.92 -13.40 8.86
C SER A 86 7.49 -12.97 9.19
N THR A 87 6.92 -13.55 10.25
CA THR A 87 5.63 -13.13 10.81
C THR A 87 5.78 -11.99 11.83
N ASN A 88 7.02 -11.58 12.15
CA ASN A 88 7.27 -10.48 13.05
C ASN A 88 7.18 -9.15 12.30
N SER A 89 6.22 -8.34 12.73
CA SER A 89 5.95 -7.03 12.15
C SER A 89 7.15 -6.10 12.05
N LEU A 90 7.99 -6.07 13.09
CA LEU A 90 9.13 -5.16 13.15
C LEU A 90 10.24 -5.58 12.17
N VAL A 91 10.41 -6.88 11.96
CA VAL A 91 11.40 -7.42 11.02
C VAL A 91 11.04 -7.03 9.59
N VAL A 92 9.75 -7.15 9.25
CA VAL A 92 9.27 -6.88 7.90
C VAL A 92 9.32 -5.38 7.59
N ASP A 93 8.89 -4.51 8.52
CA ASP A 93 8.97 -3.06 8.32
C ASP A 93 10.43 -2.57 8.29
N LYS A 94 11.30 -3.13 9.13
CA LYS A 94 12.73 -2.82 9.08
C LYS A 94 13.34 -3.17 7.72
N TRP A 95 13.04 -4.37 7.20
CA TRP A 95 13.52 -4.77 5.88
C TRP A 95 13.06 -3.81 4.78
N LYS A 96 11.78 -3.42 4.79
CA LYS A 96 11.25 -2.44 3.82
C LYS A 96 11.96 -1.09 3.93
N GLU A 97 12.13 -0.54 5.12
CA GLU A 97 12.77 0.77 5.27
C GLU A 97 14.24 0.72 4.87
N ASP A 98 14.96 -0.37 5.18
CA ASP A 98 16.36 -0.52 4.80
C ASP A 98 16.54 -0.66 3.28
N ILE A 99 15.70 -1.44 2.59
CA ILE A 99 15.76 -1.56 1.12
C ILE A 99 15.29 -0.28 0.41
N LYS A 100 14.32 0.43 0.99
CA LYS A 100 13.80 1.71 0.47
C LYS A 100 14.83 2.82 0.48
N LYS A 101 15.70 2.89 1.51
CA LYS A 101 16.84 3.82 1.55
C LYS A 101 17.75 3.63 0.33
N ILE A 102 18.02 2.38 -0.04
CA ILE A 102 18.83 2.03 -1.21
C ILE A 102 18.14 2.49 -2.49
N PHE A 103 16.83 2.23 -2.63
CA PHE A 103 16.06 2.67 -3.80
C PHE A 103 16.07 4.18 -4.00
N ILE A 104 15.99 4.95 -2.91
CA ILE A 104 16.06 6.41 -2.94
C ILE A 104 17.47 6.85 -3.38
N ALA A 105 18.51 6.28 -2.77
CA ALA A 105 19.90 6.60 -3.10
C ALA A 105 20.22 6.32 -4.58
N MET A 106 19.68 5.23 -5.12
CA MET A 106 19.86 4.82 -6.52
C MET A 106 18.89 5.49 -7.50
N ARG A 107 17.90 6.26 -7.02
CA ARG A 107 16.83 6.87 -7.82
C ARG A 107 16.04 5.87 -8.69
N CYS A 108 15.80 4.66 -8.16
CA CYS A 108 15.09 3.62 -8.89
C CYS A 108 13.65 4.03 -9.23
N THR A 109 13.20 3.68 -10.45
CA THR A 109 11.80 3.83 -10.88
C THR A 109 10.88 2.87 -10.11
N PRO A 110 9.55 3.09 -10.08
CA PRO A 110 8.64 2.20 -9.37
C PRO A 110 8.72 0.74 -9.80
N VAL A 111 8.96 0.45 -11.09
CA VAL A 111 9.13 -0.92 -11.60
C VAL A 111 10.47 -1.50 -11.16
N GLN A 112 11.57 -0.75 -11.31
CA GLN A 112 12.90 -1.19 -10.87
C GLN A 112 12.93 -1.54 -9.38
N ARG A 113 12.24 -0.75 -8.54
CA ARG A 113 12.11 -1.02 -7.10
C ARG A 113 11.41 -2.35 -6.83
N GLN A 114 10.36 -2.68 -7.58
CA GLN A 114 9.68 -3.97 -7.48
C GLN A 114 10.63 -5.11 -7.83
N GLN A 115 11.32 -5.04 -8.97
CA GLN A 115 12.21 -6.09 -9.43
C GLN A 115 13.38 -6.32 -8.45
N LEU A 116 13.99 -5.25 -7.95
CA LEU A 116 15.06 -5.31 -6.96
C LEU A 116 14.58 -5.81 -5.59
N ALA A 117 13.34 -5.49 -5.18
CA ALA A 117 12.76 -6.01 -3.95
C ALA A 117 12.50 -7.53 -4.04
N VAL A 118 11.94 -7.99 -5.16
CA VAL A 118 11.73 -9.42 -5.44
C VAL A 118 13.05 -10.18 -5.47
N PHE A 119 14.09 -9.58 -6.04
CA PHE A 119 15.45 -10.15 -6.05
C PHE A 119 15.96 -10.45 -4.63
N GLN A 120 15.59 -9.64 -3.64
CA GLN A 120 15.98 -9.84 -2.23
C GLN A 120 15.06 -10.76 -1.43
N LEU A 121 14.03 -11.35 -2.05
CA LEU A 121 13.26 -12.39 -1.39
C LEU A 121 14.04 -13.72 -1.45
N SER A 122 14.15 -14.39 -0.31
CA SER A 122 14.76 -15.72 -0.16
C SER A 122 13.80 -16.68 0.52
N GLY A 123 14.17 -17.97 0.58
CA GLY A 123 13.43 -18.99 1.32
C GLY A 123 11.91 -19.00 1.06
N GLU A 124 11.14 -18.88 2.14
CA GLU A 124 9.67 -18.92 2.12
C GLU A 124 9.08 -17.73 1.35
N ALA A 125 9.65 -16.53 1.50
CA ALA A 125 9.19 -15.35 0.80
C ALA A 125 9.37 -15.41 -0.71
N ARG A 126 10.46 -16.01 -1.18
CA ARG A 126 10.65 -16.26 -2.61
C ARG A 126 9.59 -17.23 -3.15
N ASN A 127 9.30 -18.30 -2.40
CA ASN A 127 8.32 -19.30 -2.80
C ASN A 127 6.90 -18.72 -2.81
N TRP A 128 6.56 -17.88 -1.83
CA TRP A 128 5.30 -17.16 -1.83
C TRP A 128 5.17 -16.23 -3.05
N TRP A 129 6.20 -15.43 -3.37
CA TRP A 129 6.12 -14.49 -4.48
C TRP A 129 5.87 -15.19 -5.82
N LYS A 130 6.50 -16.34 -6.07
CA LYS A 130 6.26 -17.16 -7.27
C LYS A 130 4.80 -17.50 -7.48
N ASN A 131 4.06 -17.75 -6.40
CA ASN A 131 2.62 -18.04 -6.46
C ASN A 131 1.78 -16.76 -6.55
N ALA A 132 2.17 -15.71 -5.80
CA ALA A 132 1.45 -14.44 -5.76
C ALA A 132 1.56 -13.61 -7.05
N SER A 133 2.56 -13.91 -7.88
CA SER A 133 2.82 -13.26 -9.18
C SER A 133 2.19 -13.97 -10.37
N ILE A 134 1.54 -15.13 -10.18
CA ILE A 134 0.88 -15.86 -11.27
C ILE A 134 -0.19 -14.95 -11.91
N GLY A 135 -0.08 -14.75 -13.22
CA GLY A 135 -1.00 -13.91 -14.00
C GLY A 135 -0.70 -12.41 -13.93
N LEU A 136 0.39 -11.98 -13.28
CA LEU A 136 0.87 -10.61 -13.31
C LEU A 136 1.97 -10.45 -14.37
N ASP A 137 2.03 -9.27 -14.98
CA ASP A 137 3.20 -8.85 -15.75
C ASP A 137 4.20 -8.15 -14.81
N GLU A 138 5.22 -8.88 -14.38
CA GLU A 138 6.26 -8.36 -13.48
C GLU A 138 7.09 -7.22 -14.12
N ASN A 139 7.03 -7.03 -15.45
CA ASN A 139 7.74 -5.94 -16.12
C ASN A 139 7.01 -4.60 -16.02
N THR A 140 5.73 -4.61 -15.66
CA THR A 140 4.90 -3.40 -15.49
C THR A 140 4.40 -3.23 -14.05
N LEU A 141 4.53 -4.26 -13.21
CA LEU A 141 4.13 -4.21 -11.82
C LEU A 141 4.94 -3.16 -11.03
N THR A 142 4.24 -2.21 -10.42
CA THR A 142 4.87 -1.17 -9.61
C THR A 142 5.22 -1.67 -8.20
N TYR A 143 6.20 -1.02 -7.57
CA TYR A 143 6.56 -1.29 -6.18
C TYR A 143 5.40 -1.11 -5.20
N ALA A 144 4.48 -0.19 -5.46
CA ALA A 144 3.29 -0.01 -4.62
C ALA A 144 2.39 -1.25 -4.64
N ALA A 145 2.12 -1.80 -5.83
CA ALA A 145 1.34 -3.02 -5.99
C ALA A 145 2.04 -4.25 -5.38
N PHE A 146 3.37 -4.33 -5.49
CA PHE A 146 4.17 -5.32 -4.75
C PHE A 146 3.98 -5.17 -3.24
N CYS A 147 4.13 -3.96 -2.69
CA CYS A 147 4.00 -3.70 -1.26
C CYS A 147 2.61 -4.09 -0.72
N GLU A 148 1.54 -3.78 -1.45
CA GLU A 148 0.18 -4.15 -1.05
C GLU A 148 0.04 -5.67 -0.84
N ARG A 149 0.53 -6.47 -1.80
CA ARG A 149 0.52 -7.94 -1.72
C ARG A 149 1.43 -8.45 -0.61
N PHE A 150 2.62 -7.88 -0.51
CA PHE A 150 3.62 -8.24 0.50
C PHE A 150 3.09 -8.01 1.92
N TYR A 151 2.46 -6.88 2.18
CA TYR A 151 1.84 -6.59 3.47
C TYR A 151 0.65 -7.47 3.77
N THR A 152 -0.19 -7.76 2.77
CA THR A 152 -1.31 -8.70 2.95
C THR A 152 -0.83 -10.08 3.40
N ARG A 153 0.33 -10.54 2.89
CA ARG A 153 0.91 -11.84 3.24
C ARG A 153 1.57 -11.89 4.62
N TYR A 154 2.43 -10.92 4.91
CA TYR A 154 3.29 -10.95 6.10
C TYR A 154 2.71 -10.20 7.30
N PHE A 155 1.68 -9.39 7.04
CA PHE A 155 0.93 -8.70 8.07
C PHE A 155 -0.57 -8.69 7.77
N PRO A 156 -1.23 -9.84 7.92
CA PRO A 156 -2.65 -9.95 7.66
C PRO A 156 -3.47 -9.04 8.59
N ALA A 157 -4.71 -8.76 8.19
CA ALA A 157 -5.60 -7.86 8.92
C ALA A 157 -5.71 -8.20 10.41
N ILE A 158 -5.72 -9.47 10.80
CA ILE A 158 -5.79 -9.88 12.21
C ILE A 158 -4.58 -9.37 13.01
N VAL A 159 -3.37 -9.48 12.45
CA VAL A 159 -2.13 -8.97 13.06
C VAL A 159 -2.19 -7.45 13.15
N ARG A 160 -2.73 -6.76 12.13
CA ARG A 160 -2.98 -5.32 12.17
C ARG A 160 -3.90 -4.91 13.30
N HIS A 161 -5.07 -5.53 13.39
CA HIS A 161 -6.04 -5.22 14.43
C HIS A 161 -5.44 -5.45 15.82
N LYS A 162 -4.64 -6.50 16.00
CA LYS A 162 -3.93 -6.75 17.25
C LYS A 162 -2.94 -5.64 17.58
N LYS A 163 -2.17 -5.15 16.59
CA LYS A 163 -1.21 -4.06 16.79
C LYS A 163 -1.86 -2.70 17.03
N ILE A 164 -2.96 -2.42 16.34
CA ILE A 164 -3.79 -1.22 16.60
C ILE A 164 -4.37 -1.27 18.00
N LYS A 165 -4.90 -2.43 18.42
CA LYS A 165 -5.37 -2.62 19.80
C LYS A 165 -4.26 -2.43 20.81
N GLU A 166 -3.07 -2.98 20.57
CA GLU A 166 -1.90 -2.76 21.42
C GLU A 166 -1.52 -1.28 21.54
N PHE A 167 -1.70 -0.49 20.48
CA PHE A 167 -1.47 0.95 20.48
C PHE A 167 -2.56 1.72 21.22
N VAL A 168 -3.83 1.39 21.00
CA VAL A 168 -4.97 2.02 21.68
C VAL A 168 -4.95 1.75 23.18
N ASP A 169 -4.63 0.51 23.56
CA ASP A 169 -4.54 0.09 24.96
C ASP A 169 -3.17 0.46 25.59
N LEU A 170 -2.30 1.19 24.87
CA LEU A 170 -0.96 1.54 25.37
C LEU A 170 -1.05 2.63 26.43
N GLU A 171 -1.00 2.21 27.69
CA GLU A 171 -0.92 3.10 28.85
C GLU A 171 0.44 2.97 29.54
N GLN A 172 0.95 4.08 30.06
CA GLN A 172 2.13 4.04 30.93
C GLN A 172 1.73 3.51 32.32
N VAL A 173 1.79 2.20 32.51
CA VAL A 173 1.47 1.56 33.79
C VAL A 173 2.75 1.28 34.58
N LYS A 174 2.79 1.69 35.86
CA LYS A 174 3.91 1.39 36.75
C LYS A 174 4.10 -0.13 36.88
N PRO A 175 5.35 -0.65 36.84
CA PRO A 175 6.62 0.08 36.97
C PRO A 175 7.30 0.47 35.64
N MET A 176 6.57 0.52 34.51
CA MET A 176 7.18 0.85 33.21
C MET A 176 7.82 2.24 33.21
N LEU A 177 9.07 2.31 32.77
CA LEU A 177 9.79 3.57 32.64
C LEU A 177 9.19 4.39 31.49
N VAL A 178 9.34 5.72 31.58
CA VAL A 178 8.88 6.65 30.54
C VAL A 178 9.55 6.34 29.20
N ASP A 179 10.84 5.98 29.22
CA ASP A 179 11.62 5.67 28.01
C ASP A 179 11.10 4.39 27.34
N ASP A 180 10.83 3.34 28.11
CA ASP A 180 10.27 2.08 27.58
C ASP A 180 8.87 2.30 26.97
N TYR A 181 8.04 3.14 27.61
CA TYR A 181 6.75 3.54 27.07
C TYR A 181 6.91 4.26 25.73
N LEU A 182 7.82 5.23 25.67
CA LEU A 182 8.04 6.07 24.49
C LEU A 182 8.57 5.25 23.32
N ASP A 183 9.52 4.34 23.56
CA ASP A 183 10.02 3.41 22.55
C ASP A 183 8.89 2.53 21.98
N LYS A 184 8.01 2.03 22.86
CA LYS A 184 6.85 1.23 22.45
C LYS A 184 5.82 2.05 21.67
N TYR A 185 5.55 3.27 22.11
CA TYR A 185 4.66 4.21 21.44
C TYR A 185 5.17 4.55 20.03
N ILE A 186 6.43 4.96 19.91
CA ILE A 186 7.07 5.30 18.62
C ILE A 186 7.08 4.09 17.69
N SER A 187 7.40 2.91 18.22
CA SER A 187 7.38 1.65 17.46
C SER A 187 6.01 1.38 16.85
N LEU A 188 4.95 1.41 17.66
CA LEU A 188 3.58 1.17 17.21
C LEU A 188 3.06 2.29 16.28
N GLN A 189 3.43 3.54 16.52
CA GLN A 189 3.10 4.67 15.66
C GLN A 189 3.78 4.56 14.28
N CYS A 190 5.05 4.17 14.22
CA CYS A 190 5.76 3.96 12.96
C CYS A 190 5.14 2.82 12.14
N LEU A 191 4.72 1.74 12.81
CA LEU A 191 3.93 0.68 12.17
C LEU A 191 2.64 1.27 11.58
N TYR A 192 1.91 2.12 12.31
CA TYR A 192 0.68 2.70 11.76
C TYR A 192 0.90 3.57 10.50
N ILE A 193 1.93 4.44 10.50
CA ILE A 193 2.26 5.36 9.39
C ILE A 193 2.79 4.61 8.15
N SER A 194 3.60 3.57 8.33
CA SER A 194 4.17 2.79 7.20
C SER A 194 3.09 2.10 6.34
N TRP A 195 1.87 1.96 6.87
CA TRP A 195 0.79 1.12 6.32
C TRP A 195 -0.40 1.94 5.79
N TYR A 196 -0.70 3.08 6.40
CA TYR A 196 -1.68 4.05 5.90
C TYR A 196 -0.95 5.34 5.54
N PRO A 197 -0.53 5.53 4.27
CA PRO A 197 -0.10 6.84 3.80
C PRO A 197 -1.32 7.77 3.68
N MET A 198 -1.92 8.15 4.81
CA MET A 198 -2.85 9.27 4.90
C MET A 198 -2.05 10.57 4.79
N ASN A 199 -2.54 11.53 4.01
CA ASN A 199 -2.07 12.92 4.01
C ASN A 199 -1.84 13.38 5.45
N THR A 200 -0.59 13.65 5.78
CA THR A 200 -0.10 13.99 7.12
C THR A 200 -0.73 15.27 7.70
N SER A 201 -1.54 15.98 6.90
CA SER A 201 -2.34 17.13 7.27
C SER A 201 -3.41 16.85 8.33
N GLN A 202 -3.85 15.59 8.53
CA GLN A 202 -4.92 15.24 9.50
C GLN A 202 -4.40 14.53 10.77
N LEU A 203 -3.17 14.00 10.76
CA LEU A 203 -2.54 13.45 11.98
C LEU A 203 -2.12 14.53 12.99
N GLY A 204 -2.17 15.80 12.59
CA GLY A 204 -1.99 16.95 13.49
C GLY A 204 -3.06 17.08 14.57
N SER A 205 -4.21 16.41 14.43
CA SER A 205 -5.30 16.42 15.42
C SER A 205 -5.17 15.35 16.51
N LEU A 206 -4.18 14.43 16.41
CA LEU A 206 -3.88 13.45 17.46
C LEU A 206 -2.77 13.94 18.43
N ARG A 207 -2.60 15.27 18.56
CA ARG A 207 -1.69 15.84 19.55
C ARG A 207 -2.39 16.00 20.89
N MET A 208 -1.84 15.29 21.87
CA MET A 208 -1.83 15.59 23.31
C MET A 208 -3.19 15.66 23.99
N VAL A 209 -3.53 14.58 24.70
CA VAL A 209 -4.09 14.65 26.04
C VAL A 209 -3.11 13.94 26.97
#